data_AF-A0A7C5RNY4-F1
#
_entry.id   AF-A0A7C5RNY4-F1
#
_cell.length_a   1.000
_cell.length_b   1.000
_cell.length_c   1.000
_cell.angle_alpha   90.00
_cell.angle_beta   90.00
_cell.angle_gamma   90.00
#
_symmetry.space_group_name_H-M   'P 1'
#
loop_
_entity.id
_entity.type
_entity.pdbx_description
1 polymer ?
#
loop_
_entity_poly.entity_id
_entity_poly.type
_entity_poly.pdbx_seq_one_letter_code
_entity_poly.pdbx_strand_id
1 'polypeptide(L)'
;MSSDEEGEEAEPGEEEEIVVNVIETPRGRVPEFDSTFRALEKISSRLLEHDEKIGEIASRLAGGQIASSELQKLQETLKAIMDDISKLEKRLEIIEDDLGEIQERLNLLDYLADIVERYLRSQEG
;
A
#
# COMPACT_ATOMS: atom_id res chain seq x y z
N MET A 1 -29.92 -33.58 18.39
CA MET A 1 -29.53 -32.56 19.38
C MET A 1 -28.09 -32.21 19.01
N SER A 2 -27.89 -31.55 17.86
CA SER A 2 -28.04 -30.10 17.62
C SER A 2 -27.22 -29.31 18.61
N SER A 3 -25.97 -29.05 18.21
CA SER A 3 -25.16 -27.96 18.73
C SER A 3 -24.99 -27.04 17.54
N ASP A 4 -25.80 -25.99 17.54
CA ASP A 4 -25.70 -24.85 16.66
C ASP A 4 -24.36 -24.16 16.98
N GLU A 5 -23.37 -24.30 16.09
CA GLU A 5 -22.23 -23.39 16.05
C GLU A 5 -22.69 -22.15 15.29
N GLU A 6 -23.06 -21.13 16.05
CA GLU A 6 -23.35 -19.78 15.57
C GLU A 6 -22.14 -19.28 14.79
N GLY A 7 -22.34 -19.07 13.49
CA GLY A 7 -21.39 -18.39 12.64
C GLY A 7 -21.23 -16.95 13.13
N GLU A 8 -20.00 -16.58 13.49
CA GLU A 8 -19.59 -15.18 13.56
C GLU A 8 -19.77 -14.59 12.16
N GLU A 9 -20.85 -13.83 11.99
CA GLU A 9 -21.05 -12.95 10.84
C GLU A 9 -19.89 -11.95 10.84
N ALA A 10 -18.94 -12.14 9.92
CA ALA A 10 -17.91 -11.16 9.64
C ALA A 10 -18.57 -9.83 9.27
N GLU A 11 -18.37 -8.81 10.10
CA GLU A 11 -18.91 -7.47 9.86
C GLU A 11 -18.46 -6.93 8.50
N PRO A 12 -19.35 -6.23 7.77
CA PRO A 12 -19.06 -5.76 6.43
C PRO A 12 -18.09 -4.58 6.47
N GLY A 13 -16.84 -4.86 6.10
CA GLY A 13 -15.94 -3.93 5.42
C GLY A 13 -15.78 -2.55 6.07
N GLU A 14 -15.06 -2.48 7.18
CA GLU A 14 -14.23 -1.30 7.38
C GLU A 14 -13.27 -1.26 6.18
N GLU A 15 -13.41 -0.27 5.30
CA GLU A 15 -12.37 0.03 4.32
C GLU A 15 -11.10 0.32 5.11
N GLU A 16 -10.28 -0.71 5.36
CA GLU A 16 -9.09 -0.55 6.16
C GLU A 16 -8.25 0.56 5.52
N GLU A 17 -8.20 1.70 6.19
CA GLU A 17 -7.56 2.87 5.66
C GLU A 17 -6.06 2.56 5.56
N ILE A 18 -5.49 2.74 4.37
CA ILE A 18 -4.04 2.64 4.18
C ILE A 18 -3.47 3.91 4.80
N VAL A 19 -2.91 3.76 5.99
CA VAL A 19 -2.34 4.83 6.81
C VAL A 19 -0.87 4.55 7.01
N VAL A 20 -0.05 5.57 6.76
CA VAL A 20 1.37 5.58 7.11
C VAL A 20 1.52 6.50 8.32
N ASN A 21 1.97 5.94 9.43
CA ASN A 21 2.26 6.70 10.62
C ASN A 21 3.56 7.47 10.44
N VAL A 22 3.69 8.58 11.14
CA VAL A 22 4.89 9.42 11.11
C VAL A 22 5.42 9.55 12.53
N ILE A 23 6.72 9.27 12.69
CA ILE A 23 7.43 9.44 13.96
C ILE A 23 8.29 10.70 13.94
N GLU A 24 8.42 11.33 15.10
CA GLU A 24 9.37 12.43 15.31
C GLU A 24 10.74 11.87 15.68
N THR A 25 11.75 12.31 14.95
CA THR A 25 13.16 12.02 15.25
C THR A 25 13.89 13.34 15.52
N PRO A 26 15.09 13.30 16.14
CA PRO A 26 15.94 14.50 16.25
C PRO A 26 16.27 15.17 14.92
N ARG A 27 16.01 14.50 13.79
CA ARG A 27 16.28 14.96 12.42
C ARG A 27 15.02 15.28 11.62
N GLY A 28 13.88 15.35 12.30
CA GLY A 28 12.58 15.68 11.70
C GLY A 28 11.61 14.51 11.69
N ARG A 29 10.48 14.75 11.04
CA ARG A 29 9.42 13.76 10.85
C ARG A 29 9.84 12.78 9.75
N VAL A 30 9.62 11.48 9.99
CA VAL A 30 9.84 10.40 9.02
C VAL A 30 8.72 9.37 9.15
N PRO A 31 8.31 8.70 8.06
CA PRO A 31 7.36 7.60 8.14
C PRO A 31 7.91 6.45 9.02
N GLU A 32 7.01 5.84 9.79
CA GLU A 32 7.31 4.67 10.61
C GLU A 32 7.38 3.42 9.74
N PHE A 33 8.52 2.73 9.75
CA PHE A 33 8.77 1.53 8.93
C PHE A 33 7.65 0.50 8.98
N ASP A 34 7.22 0.09 10.18
CA ASP A 34 6.18 -0.94 10.34
C ASP A 34 4.85 -0.50 9.72
N SER A 35 4.49 0.78 9.84
CA SER A 35 3.27 1.32 9.25
C SER A 35 3.36 1.41 7.73
N THR A 36 4.51 1.84 7.20
CA THR A 36 4.78 1.88 5.75
C THR A 36 4.74 0.49 5.16
N PHE A 37 5.35 -0.49 5.82
CA PHE A 37 5.36 -1.87 5.39
C PHE A 37 3.94 -2.46 5.34
N ARG A 38 3.16 -2.27 6.41
CA ARG A 38 1.74 -2.69 6.43
C ARG A 38 0.91 -1.98 5.36
N ALA A 39 1.16 -0.70 5.12
CA ALA A 39 0.49 0.04 4.05
C ALA A 39 0.77 -0.58 2.67
N LEU A 40 2.03 -0.93 2.40
CA LEU A 40 2.42 -1.62 1.16
C LEU A 40 1.82 -3.01 1.04
N GLU A 41 1.80 -3.80 2.13
CA GLU A 41 1.12 -5.11 2.15
C GLU A 41 -0.36 -4.98 1.78
N LYS A 42 -1.07 -4.02 2.38
CA LYS A 42 -2.49 -3.77 2.08
C LYS A 42 -2.71 -3.35 0.64
N ILE A 43 -1.86 -2.47 0.11
CA ILE A 43 -1.90 -2.05 -1.30
C ILE A 43 -1.72 -3.29 -2.20
N SER A 44 -0.73 -4.13 -1.91
CA SER A 44 -0.47 -5.35 -2.67
C SER A 44 -1.65 -6.31 -2.63
N SER A 45 -2.26 -6.54 -1.47
CA SER A 45 -3.44 -7.41 -1.32
C SER A 45 -4.63 -6.90 -2.13
N ARG A 46 -4.92 -5.59 -2.07
CA ARG A 46 -6.00 -4.99 -2.87
C ARG A 46 -5.77 -5.12 -4.38
N LEU A 47 -4.52 -4.94 -4.83
CA LEU A 47 -4.19 -5.11 -6.25
C LEU A 47 -4.38 -6.56 -6.71
N LEU A 48 -4.05 -7.54 -5.87
CA LEU A 48 -4.31 -8.96 -6.15
C LEU A 48 -5.81 -9.26 -6.23
N GLU A 49 -6.61 -8.75 -5.31
CA GLU A 49 -8.07 -8.90 -5.38
C GLU A 49 -8.66 -8.29 -6.66
N HIS A 50 -8.12 -7.15 -7.10
CA HIS A 50 -8.55 -6.51 -8.34
C HIS A 50 -8.17 -7.35 -9.56
N ASP A 51 -6.98 -7.94 -9.58
CA ASP A 51 -6.54 -8.86 -10.64
C ASP A 51 -7.46 -10.08 -10.75
N GLU A 52 -7.80 -10.69 -9.61
CA GLU A 52 -8.76 -11.80 -9.54
C GLU A 52 -10.14 -11.39 -10.08
N LYS A 53 -10.69 -10.26 -9.62
CA LYS A 53 -11.98 -9.73 -10.09
C LYS A 53 -11.95 -9.46 -11.60
N ILE A 54 -10.88 -8.87 -12.12
CA ILE A 54 -10.72 -8.63 -13.56
C ILE A 54 -10.67 -9.96 -14.32
N GLY A 55 -9.97 -10.97 -13.80
CA GLY A 55 -9.90 -12.32 -14.36
C GLY A 55 -11.27 -13.00 -14.44
N GLU A 56 -12.11 -12.86 -13.40
CA GLU A 56 -13.49 -13.34 -13.40
C GLU A 56 -14.34 -12.63 -14.46
N ILE A 57 -14.24 -11.30 -14.55
CA ILE A 57 -14.95 -10.50 -15.56
C ILE A 57 -14.56 -10.95 -16.98
N ALA A 58 -13.26 -11.13 -17.22
CA ALA A 58 -12.74 -11.59 -18.51
C ALA A 58 -13.25 -13.00 -18.86
N SER A 59 -13.28 -13.91 -17.89
CA SER A 59 -13.79 -15.27 -18.07
C SER A 59 -15.28 -15.28 -18.42
N ARG A 60 -16.08 -14.45 -17.75
CA ARG A 60 -17.51 -14.28 -18.03
C ARG A 60 -17.73 -13.74 -19.44
N LEU A 61 -16.96 -12.73 -19.85
CA LEU A 61 -17.04 -12.15 -21.20
C LEU A 61 -16.69 -13.19 -22.29
N ALA A 62 -15.67 -14.00 -22.06
CA ALA A 62 -15.27 -15.07 -22.97
C ALA A 62 -16.31 -16.19 -23.08
N GLY A 63 -17.12 -16.42 -22.05
CA GLY A 63 -18.20 -17.41 -22.00
C GLY A 63 -19.35 -17.17 -23.00
N GLY A 64 -19.42 -15.98 -23.61
CA GLY A 64 -20.20 -15.77 -24.83
C GLY A 64 -21.71 -15.91 -24.68
N GLN A 65 -22.31 -15.26 -23.67
CA GLN A 65 -23.72 -14.84 -23.61
C GLN A 65 -23.94 -14.05 -22.31
N ILE A 66 -23.65 -12.75 -22.32
CA ILE A 66 -23.89 -11.86 -21.19
C ILE A 66 -25.13 -11.03 -21.46
N ALA A 67 -26.07 -11.01 -20.51
CA ALA A 67 -27.24 -10.16 -20.58
C ALA A 67 -26.85 -8.67 -20.45
N SER A 68 -27.60 -7.76 -21.08
CA SER A 68 -27.31 -6.31 -21.01
C SER A 68 -27.23 -5.78 -19.57
N SER A 69 -28.06 -6.30 -18.66
CA SER A 69 -28.04 -5.92 -17.25
C SER A 69 -26.79 -6.42 -16.51
N GLU A 70 -26.24 -7.56 -16.94
CA GLU A 70 -25.00 -8.10 -16.38
C GLU A 70 -23.80 -7.34 -16.93
N LEU A 71 -23.81 -6.96 -18.21
CA LEU A 71 -22.78 -6.11 -18.81
C LEU A 71 -22.67 -4.76 -18.08
N GLN A 72 -23.80 -4.13 -17.75
CA GLN A 72 -23.82 -2.89 -16.98
C GLN A 72 -23.17 -3.05 -15.61
N LYS A 73 -23.49 -4.14 -14.88
CA LYS A 73 -22.85 -4.44 -13.60
C LYS A 73 -21.34 -4.63 -13.73
N LEU A 74 -20.89 -5.37 -14.74
CA LEU A 74 -19.45 -5.57 -14.98
C LEU A 74 -18.74 -4.24 -15.28
N GLN A 75 -19.39 -3.32 -16.02
CA GLN A 75 -18.87 -1.98 -16.28
C GLN A 75 -18.78 -1.13 -15.01
N GLU A 76 -19.79 -1.18 -14.14
CA GLU A 76 -19.77 -0.50 -12.84
C GLU A 76 -18.65 -1.06 -11.95
N THR A 77 -18.48 -2.38 -11.90
CA THR A 77 -17.39 -3.01 -11.15
C THR A 77 -16.02 -2.60 -11.71
N LEU A 78 -15.80 -2.64 -13.02
CA LEU A 78 -14.55 -2.20 -13.63
C LEU A 78 -14.25 -0.73 -13.32
N LYS A 79 -15.26 0.13 -13.36
CA LYS A 79 -15.10 1.54 -13.00
C LYS A 79 -14.69 1.71 -11.53
N ALA A 80 -15.33 0.98 -10.62
CA ALA A 80 -14.97 1.00 -9.21
C ALA A 80 -13.54 0.50 -8.97
N ILE A 81 -13.10 -0.54 -9.67
CA ILE A 81 -11.72 -1.05 -9.63
C ILE A 81 -10.75 0.04 -10.12
N MET A 82 -11.04 0.68 -11.25
CA MET A 82 -10.19 1.76 -11.78
C MET A 82 -10.09 2.93 -10.79
N ASP A 83 -11.22 3.35 -10.21
CA ASP A 83 -11.24 4.44 -9.23
C ASP A 83 -10.43 4.09 -7.96
N ASP A 84 -10.46 2.83 -7.51
CA ASP A 84 -9.66 2.37 -6.37
C ASP A 84 -8.17 2.28 -6.72
N ILE A 85 -7.80 1.72 -7.88
CA ILE A 85 -6.40 1.69 -8.36
C ILE A 85 -5.82 3.11 -8.40
N SER A 86 -6.55 4.09 -8.95
CA SER A 86 -6.09 5.48 -8.96
C SER A 86 -5.93 6.09 -7.56
N LYS A 87 -6.65 5.62 -6.53
CA LYS A 87 -6.40 6.02 -5.14
C LYS A 87 -5.15 5.34 -4.58
N LEU A 88 -4.94 4.06 -4.89
CA LEU A 88 -3.74 3.32 -4.48
C LEU A 88 -2.47 3.91 -5.10
N GLU A 89 -2.50 4.29 -6.37
CA GLU A 89 -1.39 4.95 -7.07
C GLU A 89 -0.97 6.24 -6.36
N LYS A 90 -1.92 7.11 -6.01
CA LYS A 90 -1.63 8.35 -5.26
C LYS A 90 -1.03 8.08 -3.88
N ARG A 91 -1.46 7.00 -3.21
CA ARG A 91 -0.90 6.59 -1.91
C ARG A 91 0.53 6.06 -2.06
N LEU A 92 0.80 5.30 -3.13
CA LEU A 92 2.15 4.85 -3.48
C LEU A 92 3.08 6.04 -3.75
N GLU A 93 2.64 7.03 -4.53
CA GLU A 93 3.43 8.24 -4.83
C GLU A 93 3.88 8.96 -3.54
N ILE A 94 2.97 9.12 -2.57
CA ILE A 94 3.30 9.72 -1.26
C ILE A 94 4.34 8.89 -0.52
N ILE A 95 4.20 7.55 -0.51
CA ILE A 95 5.17 6.65 0.14
C ILE A 95 6.54 6.75 -0.54
N GLU A 96 6.58 6.81 -1.88
CA GLU A 96 7.82 6.93 -2.65
C GLU A 96 8.53 8.25 -2.37
N ASP A 97 7.79 9.36 -2.33
CA ASP A 97 8.33 10.69 -1.99
C ASP A 97 8.94 10.69 -0.57
N ASP A 98 8.21 10.16 0.43
CA ASP A 98 8.69 10.08 1.80
C ASP A 98 9.96 9.22 1.93
N LEU A 99 10.01 8.09 1.21
CA LEU A 99 11.19 7.22 1.17
C LEU A 99 12.39 7.90 0.47
N GLY A 100 12.13 8.67 -0.59
CA GLY A 100 13.14 9.49 -1.26
C GLY A 100 13.77 10.51 -0.31
N GLU A 101 12.95 11.23 0.46
CA GLU A 101 13.45 12.19 1.46
C GLU A 101 14.29 11.50 2.55
N ILE A 102 13.87 10.32 3.03
CA ILE A 102 14.67 9.53 3.98
C ILE A 102 16.03 9.17 3.38
N GLN A 103 16.05 8.71 2.12
CA GLN A 103 17.28 8.29 1.47
C GLN A 103 18.27 9.44 1.28
N GLU A 104 17.79 10.64 0.92
CA GLU A 104 18.64 11.85 0.86
C GLU A 104 19.23 12.19 2.24
N ARG A 105 18.41 12.13 3.29
CA ARG A 105 18.87 12.38 4.67
C ARG A 105 19.91 11.34 5.11
N LEU A 106 19.73 10.06 4.78
CA LEU A 106 20.71 9.01 5.08
C LEU A 106 22.05 9.25 4.37
N ASN A 107 22.03 9.61 3.08
CA ASN A 107 23.25 9.92 2.33
C ASN A 107 24.04 11.09 2.97
N LEU A 108 23.34 12.11 3.46
CA LEU A 108 23.98 13.22 4.17
C LEU A 108 24.65 12.75 5.47
N LEU A 109 24.07 11.77 6.16
CA LEU A 109 24.63 11.23 7.40
C LEU A 109 25.88 10.42 7.17
N ASP A 110 25.91 9.60 6.13
CA ASP A 110 27.10 8.87 5.74
C ASP A 110 28.23 9.85 5.41
N TYR A 111 27.92 10.92 4.67
CA TYR A 111 28.89 11.98 4.37
C TYR A 111 29.42 12.68 5.64
N LEU A 112 28.56 13.00 6.61
CA LEU A 112 28.98 13.61 7.87
C LEU A 112 29.80 12.64 8.73
N ALA A 113 29.43 11.36 8.77
CA ALA A 113 30.18 10.34 9.48
C ALA A 113 31.61 10.21 8.92
N ASP A 114 31.75 10.22 7.59
CA ASP A 114 33.05 10.23 6.90
C ASP A 114 33.90 11.44 7.30
N ILE A 115 33.32 12.64 7.37
CA ILE A 115 34.03 13.86 7.79
C ILE A 115 34.51 13.72 9.23
N VAL A 116 33.64 13.28 10.13
CA VAL A 116 33.96 13.13 11.55
C VAL A 116 35.07 12.08 11.73
N GLU A 117 35.00 10.96 11.02
CA GLU A 117 36.03 9.93 11.08
C GLU A 117 37.39 10.45 10.59
N ARG A 118 37.42 11.22 9.49
CA ARG A 118 38.66 11.86 9.01
C ARG A 118 39.22 12.85 10.02
N TYR A 119 38.36 13.64 10.66
CA TYR A 119 38.78 14.60 11.68
C TYR A 119 39.38 13.90 12.90
N LEU A 120 38.73 12.85 13.41
CA LEU A 120 39.23 12.06 14.54
C LEU A 120 40.59 11.44 14.22
N ARG A 121 40.74 10.82 13.04
CA ARG A 121 42.04 10.28 12.59
C ARG A 121 43.13 11.33 12.50
N SER A 122 42.80 12.59 12.16
CA SER A 122 43.77 13.69 12.12
C SER A 122 44.17 14.24 13.50
N GLN A 123 43.41 13.93 14.55
CA GLN A 123 43.71 14.32 15.94
C GLN A 123 44.58 13.27 16.64
N GLU A 124 44.56 12.02 16.16
CA GLU A 124 45.29 10.87 16.75
C GLU A 124 46.69 10.67 16.16
N GLY A 125 47.05 11.37 15.06
CA GLY A 125 48.37 11.33 14.42
C GLY A 125 49.14 12.62 14.60
#